data_AF-A0A6G9YWQ2-F1
#
_entry.id   AF-A0A6G9YWQ2-F1
#
_cell.length_a   1.000
_cell.length_b   1.000
_cell.length_c   1.000
_cell.angle_alpha   90.00
_cell.angle_beta   90.00
_cell.angle_gamma   90.00
#
_symmetry.space_group_name_H-M   'P 1'
#
loop_
_entity.id
_entity.type
_entity.pdbx_description
1 polymer ?
#
loop_
_entity_poly.entity_id
_entity_poly.type
_entity_poly.pdbx_seq_one_letter_code
_entity_poly.pdbx_strand_id
1 'polypeptide(L)'
;MNGNGESGDTWGPIRPGHATDGWRLMDAPGEFWLEKTVGTARAVVRADTVTTCFWCARTDSTVGPRSGHLSVDEAMAAAEKWLQAHTDS
;
A
#
# COMPACT_ATOMS: atom_id res chain seq x y z
N MET A 1 16.99 -16.63 -28.00
CA MET A 1 15.85 -16.08 -27.23
C MET A 1 16.09 -16.47 -25.78
N ASN A 2 16.80 -15.63 -25.03
CA ASN A 2 17.26 -15.96 -23.67
C ASN A 2 16.98 -14.78 -22.74
N GLY A 3 16.30 -15.03 -21.62
CA GLY A 3 16.11 -14.09 -20.51
C GLY A 3 14.64 -13.92 -20.14
N ASN A 4 14.18 -14.74 -19.19
CA ASN A 4 12.89 -14.69 -18.49
C ASN A 4 12.26 -13.28 -18.41
N GLY A 5 11.00 -13.15 -18.84
CA GLY A 5 10.09 -12.14 -18.26
C GLY A 5 10.02 -12.37 -16.75
N GLU A 6 9.97 -11.37 -15.87
CA GLU A 6 8.97 -10.31 -15.78
C GLU A 6 9.61 -9.09 -15.09
N SER A 7 10.10 -8.09 -15.83
CA SER A 7 10.57 -6.82 -15.25
C SER A 7 10.17 -5.64 -16.14
N GLY A 8 8.94 -5.68 -16.63
CA GLY A 8 8.29 -4.56 -17.30
C GLY A 8 7.72 -3.58 -16.26
N ASP A 9 8.52 -2.57 -15.92
CA ASP A 9 8.09 -1.20 -15.65
C ASP A 9 7.01 -0.94 -14.59
N THR A 10 7.05 -1.60 -13.43
CA THR A 10 6.23 -1.12 -12.30
C THR A 10 6.99 -0.04 -11.52
N TRP A 11 6.43 1.17 -11.47
CA TRP A 11 7.02 2.30 -10.75
C TRP A 11 6.98 2.09 -9.23
N GLY A 12 8.09 2.42 -8.57
CA GLY A 12 8.23 2.39 -7.12
C GLY A 12 8.73 1.07 -6.52
N PRO A 13 8.78 0.97 -5.18
CA PRO A 13 9.34 -0.18 -4.47
C PRO A 13 8.32 -1.31 -4.19
N ILE A 14 7.03 -1.12 -4.49
CA ILE A 14 5.98 -2.11 -4.19
C ILE A 14 6.06 -3.29 -5.16
N ARG A 15 5.98 -4.52 -4.64
CA ARG A 15 6.08 -5.79 -5.39
C ARG A 15 4.97 -6.75 -4.94
N PRO A 16 4.63 -7.76 -5.76
CA PRO A 16 3.58 -8.73 -5.41
C PRO A 16 3.79 -9.46 -4.07
N GLY A 17 5.05 -9.64 -3.64
CA GLY A 17 5.37 -10.27 -2.35
C GLY A 17 4.90 -9.49 -1.11
N HIS A 18 4.52 -8.22 -1.24
CA HIS A 18 4.02 -7.41 -0.12
C HIS A 18 2.51 -7.58 0.15
N ALA A 19 1.78 -8.33 -0.69
CA ALA A 19 0.37 -8.62 -0.48
C ALA A 19 0.16 -9.72 0.57
N THR A 20 0.51 -9.42 1.81
CA THR A 20 0.37 -10.31 2.97
C THR A 20 -0.64 -9.77 3.97
N ASP A 21 -1.04 -10.56 4.96
CA ASP A 21 -1.81 -10.08 6.13
C ASP A 21 -3.11 -9.31 5.79
N GLY A 22 -3.80 -9.74 4.74
CA GLY A 22 -5.04 -9.12 4.27
C GLY A 22 -4.86 -7.90 3.37
N TRP A 23 -3.61 -7.52 3.07
CA TRP A 23 -3.31 -6.56 2.02
C TRP A 23 -3.52 -7.19 0.65
N ARG A 24 -4.16 -6.44 -0.24
CA ARG A 24 -4.38 -6.80 -1.64
C ARG A 24 -3.43 -6.00 -2.50
N LEU A 25 -2.70 -6.68 -3.38
CA LEU A 25 -2.01 -6.00 -4.47
C LEU A 25 -3.05 -5.52 -5.47
N MET A 26 -2.94 -4.26 -5.82
CA MET A 26 -3.68 -3.65 -6.91
C MET A 26 -2.66 -3.25 -7.97
N ASP A 27 -3.01 -3.49 -9.23
CA ASP A 27 -2.19 -3.15 -10.37
C ASP A 27 -2.93 -2.23 -11.35
N ALA A 28 -2.17 -1.29 -11.92
CA ALA A 28 -2.55 -0.53 -13.09
C ALA A 28 -1.32 -0.42 -14.01
N PRO A 29 -1.50 -0.05 -15.29
CA PRO A 29 -0.36 0.19 -16.17
C PRO A 29 0.65 1.16 -15.54
N GLY A 30 1.84 0.64 -15.25
CA GLY A 30 2.96 1.41 -14.69
C GLY A 30 3.01 1.54 -13.16
N GLU A 31 2.06 0.98 -12.39
CA GLU A 31 2.04 1.17 -10.94
C GLU A 31 1.42 -0.02 -10.20
N PHE A 32 2.04 -0.39 -9.06
CA PHE A 32 1.43 -1.24 -8.04
C PHE A 32 1.15 -0.42 -6.79
N TRP A 33 0.05 -0.75 -6.13
CA TRP A 33 -0.22 -0.29 -4.78
C TRP A 33 -0.85 -1.38 -3.94
N LEU A 34 -0.76 -1.21 -2.63
CA LEU A 34 -1.39 -2.12 -1.68
C LEU A 34 -2.63 -1.46 -1.10
N GLU A 35 -3.66 -2.27 -0.90
CA GLU A 35 -4.90 -1.85 -0.28
C GLU A 35 -5.34 -2.84 0.78
N LYS A 36 -5.79 -2.33 1.93
CA LYS A 36 -6.43 -3.13 2.95
C LYS A 36 -7.70 -2.43 3.43
N THR A 37 -8.77 -3.21 3.52
CA THR A 37 -10.08 -2.74 4.02
C THR A 37 -10.49 -3.62 5.20
N VAL A 38 -10.87 -3.00 6.30
CA VAL A 38 -11.33 -3.64 7.54
C VAL A 38 -12.56 -2.89 8.00
N GLY A 39 -13.73 -3.54 8.02
CA GLY A 39 -15.00 -2.87 8.29
C GLY A 39 -15.25 -1.71 7.32
N THR A 40 -15.48 -0.51 7.87
CA THR A 40 -15.65 0.74 7.11
C THR A 40 -14.33 1.48 6.86
N ALA A 41 -13.22 0.99 7.41
CA ALA A 41 -11.90 1.60 7.28
C ALA A 41 -11.13 1.02 6.10
N ARG A 42 -10.47 1.88 5.33
CA ARG A 42 -9.63 1.53 4.18
C ARG A 42 -8.30 2.26 4.27
N ALA A 43 -7.21 1.53 4.08
CA ALA A 43 -5.87 2.08 3.94
C ALA A 43 -5.25 1.68 2.60
N VAL A 44 -4.41 2.57 2.08
CA VAL A 44 -3.74 2.42 0.79
C VAL A 44 -2.28 2.79 0.97
N VAL A 45 -1.38 1.98 0.42
CA VAL A 45 0.06 2.25 0.33
C VAL A 45 0.43 2.32 -1.14
N ARG A 46 0.90 3.48 -1.60
CA ARG A 46 1.36 3.68 -2.99
C ARG A 46 2.81 4.11 -2.98
N ALA A 47 3.47 3.97 -4.13
CA ALA A 47 4.77 4.55 -4.34
C ALA A 47 4.69 6.09 -4.30
N ASP A 48 5.69 6.71 -3.68
CA ASP A 48 5.90 8.17 -3.60
C ASP A 48 7.07 8.56 -4.51
N THR A 49 8.11 7.72 -4.51
CA THR A 49 9.23 7.79 -5.45
C THR A 49 9.58 6.37 -5.91
N VAL A 50 10.64 6.25 -6.72
CA VAL A 50 11.17 4.95 -7.13
C VAL A 50 11.61 4.08 -5.95
N THR A 51 11.94 4.67 -4.80
CA THR A 51 12.47 3.96 -3.63
C THR A 51 11.63 4.13 -2.37
N THR A 52 10.66 5.04 -2.35
CA THR A 52 9.83 5.34 -1.18
C THR A 52 8.34 5.22 -1.48
N CYS A 53 7.57 5.03 -0.41
CA CYS A 53 6.12 4.94 -0.41
C CYS A 53 5.49 6.06 0.41
N PHE A 54 4.20 6.28 0.15
CA PHE A 54 3.32 6.96 1.06
C PHE A 54 2.12 6.08 1.38
N TRP A 55 1.51 6.32 2.54
CA TRP A 55 0.23 5.72 2.89
C TRP A 55 -0.81 6.80 3.18
N CYS A 56 -2.06 6.45 2.98
CA CYS A 56 -3.20 7.18 3.49
C CYS A 56 -4.30 6.22 3.91
N ALA A 57 -5.19 6.68 4.78
CA ALA A 57 -6.34 5.90 5.18
C ALA A 57 -7.58 6.77 5.33
N ARG A 58 -8.75 6.13 5.36
CA ARG A 58 -10.04 6.78 5.59
C ARG A 58 -11.06 5.78 6.11
N THR A 59 -12.07 6.28 6.81
CA THR A 59 -13.34 5.59 7.03
C THR A 59 -14.44 6.31 6.24
N ASP A 60 -15.68 5.85 6.34
CA ASP A 60 -16.84 6.56 5.77
C ASP A 60 -17.02 7.98 6.34
N SER A 61 -16.54 8.23 7.57
CA SER A 61 -16.75 9.49 8.30
C SER A 61 -15.46 10.29 8.55
N THR A 62 -14.29 9.66 8.41
CA THR A 62 -13.01 10.26 8.82
C THR A 62 -11.97 10.09 7.73
N VAL A 63 -11.30 11.19 7.36
CA VAL A 63 -10.09 11.12 6.54
C VAL A 63 -8.89 10.94 7.47
N GLY A 64 -8.16 9.84 7.29
CA GLY A 64 -6.94 9.54 8.03
C GLY A 64 -5.74 10.35 7.53
N PRO A 65 -4.60 10.25 8.24
CA PRO A 65 -3.39 10.97 7.87
C PRO A 65 -2.83 10.42 6.56
N ARG A 66 -2.03 11.27 5.90
CA ARG A 66 -1.17 10.89 4.78
C ARG A 66 0.27 11.10 5.20
N SER A 67 1.11 10.07 5.10
CA SER A 67 2.54 10.16 5.37
C SER A 67 3.34 9.52 4.25
N GLY A 68 4.42 10.16 3.82
CA GLY A 68 5.25 9.76 2.68
C GLY A 68 6.72 9.59 3.03
N HIS A 69 7.54 9.30 2.02
CA HIS A 69 8.98 9.06 2.16
C HIS A 69 9.34 7.89 3.10
N LEU A 70 8.50 6.85 3.13
CA LEU A 70 8.67 5.65 3.96
C LEU A 70 9.12 4.46 3.11
N SER A 71 9.70 3.44 3.74
CA SER A 71 9.78 2.11 3.12
C SER A 71 8.39 1.47 2.99
N VAL A 72 8.27 0.40 2.19
CA VAL A 72 6.99 -0.31 2.03
C VAL A 72 6.49 -0.83 3.37
N ASP A 73 7.37 -1.47 4.15
CA ASP A 73 7.04 -2.04 5.46
C ASP A 73 6.63 -0.97 6.47
N GLU A 74 7.33 0.17 6.52
CA GLU A 74 6.97 1.29 7.41
C GLU A 74 5.61 1.89 7.04
N ALA A 75 5.32 2.04 5.74
CA ALA A 75 4.04 2.55 5.26
C ALA A 75 2.90 1.58 5.59
N MET A 76 3.11 0.27 5.40
CA MET A 76 2.14 -0.77 5.78
C MET A 76 1.90 -0.81 7.29
N ALA A 77 2.97 -0.76 8.10
CA ALA A 77 2.85 -0.78 9.56
C ALA A 77 2.11 0.46 10.10
N ALA A 78 2.39 1.64 9.54
CA ALA A 78 1.70 2.87 9.93
C ALA A 78 0.21 2.85 9.53
N ALA A 79 -0.10 2.35 8.34
CA ALA A 79 -1.46 2.13 7.89
C ALA A 79 -2.22 1.11 8.74
N GLU A 80 -1.58 0.00 9.09
CA GLU A 80 -2.15 -1.06 9.94
C GLU A 80 -2.51 -0.51 11.32
N LYS A 81 -1.59 0.25 11.94
CA LYS A 81 -1.83 0.90 13.22
C LYS A 81 -3.06 1.82 13.18
N TRP A 82 -3.25 2.54 12.07
CA TRP A 82 -4.41 3.39 11.90
C TRP A 82 -5.69 2.59 11.74
N LEU A 83 -5.67 1.53 10.92
CA LEU A 83 -6.81 0.64 10.73
C LEU A 83 -7.27 0.07 12.08
N GLN A 84 -6.36 -0.51 12.86
CA GLN A 84 -6.66 -1.06 14.19
C GLN A 84 -7.34 -0.03 15.10
N ALA A 85 -6.82 1.20 15.14
CA ALA A 85 -7.39 2.27 15.97
C ALA A 85 -8.79 2.74 15.54
N HIS A 86 -9.23 2.43 14.31
CA HIS A 86 -10.51 2.88 13.75
C HIS A 86 -11.47 1.73 13.40
N THR A 87 -11.11 0.49 13.74
CA THR A 87 -11.94 -0.70 13.52
C THR A 87 -12.14 -1.55 14.76
N ASP A 88 -11.35 -1.36 15.82
CA ASP A 88 -11.61 -1.95 17.13
C ASP A 88 -12.77 -1.19 17.78
N SER A 89 -13.98 -1.75 17.67
CA SER A 89 -15.20 -1.29 18.37
C SER A 89 -16.03 -2.49 18.78
#